data_AF-A0A534TT68-F1
#
_entry.id   AF-A0A534TT68-F1
#
_cell.length_a   1.000
_cell.length_b   1.000
_cell.length_c   1.000
_cell.angle_alpha   90.00
_cell.angle_beta   90.00
_cell.angle_gamma   90.00
#
_symmetry.space_group_name_H-M   'P 1'
#
loop_
_entity.id
_entity.type
_entity.pdbx_description
1 polymer ?
#
loop_
_entity_poly.entity_id
_entity_poly.type
_entity_poly.pdbx_seq_one_letter_code
_entity_poly.pdbx_strand_id
1 'polypeptide(L)' 'MLAELIAQQEAKVRRCAASIDPRLTGDDVLQPHDFPQLARDAVFNHEDGVLAGLRSADAAVRALLRRR' A
#
# COMPACT_ATOMS: atom_id res chain seq x y z
N MET A 1 -7.99 -8.58 -12.56
CA MET A 1 -6.51 -8.67 -12.60
C MET A 1 -5.81 -7.54 -11.84
N LEU A 2 -5.69 -6.29 -12.35
CA LEU A 2 -4.89 -5.26 -11.64
C LEU A 2 -5.49 -4.83 -10.29
N ALA A 3 -6.82 -4.73 -10.22
CA ALA A 3 -7.53 -4.46 -8.96
C ALA A 3 -7.32 -5.56 -7.91
N GLU A 4 -7.24 -6.83 -8.32
CA GLU A 4 -6.96 -7.95 -7.41
C GLU A 4 -5.52 -7.90 -6.88
N LEU A 5 -4.55 -7.56 -7.74
CA LEU A 5 -3.16 -7.37 -7.33
C LEU A 5 -3.04 -6.23 -6.31
N ILE A 6 -3.76 -5.12 -6.51
CA ILE A 6 -3.82 -4.02 -5.55
C ILE A 6 -4.42 -4.51 -4.23
N ALA A 7 -5.56 -5.19 -4.25
CA ALA A 7 -6.22 -5.69 -3.02
C ALA A 7 -5.32 -6.69 -2.25
N GLN A 8 -4.60 -7.56 -2.96
CA GLN A 8 -3.65 -8.48 -2.35
C GLN A 8 -2.47 -7.73 -1.71
N GLN A 9 -1.93 -6.73 -2.41
CA GLN A 9 -0.81 -5.94 -1.89
C GLN A 9 -1.24 -5.09 -0.69
N GLU A 10 -2.43 -4.49 -0.72
CA GLU A 10 -3.00 -3.79 0.45
C GLU A 10 -3.12 -4.69 1.67
N ALA A 11 -3.58 -5.93 1.49
CA ALA A 11 -3.63 -6.91 2.58
C ALA A 11 -2.22 -7.24 3.11
N LYS A 12 -1.20 -7.27 2.24
CA LYS A 12 0.19 -7.51 2.63
C LYS A 12 0.75 -6.35 3.46
N VAL A 13 0.56 -5.10 3.02
CA VAL A 13 0.99 -3.90 3.75
C VAL A 13 0.31 -3.85 5.13
N ARG A 14 -1.00 -4.14 5.21
CA ARG A 14 -1.72 -4.21 6.49
C ARG A 14 -1.16 -5.27 7.43
N ARG A 15 -0.80 -6.45 6.93
CA ARG A 15 -0.14 -7.49 7.75
C ARG A 15 1.24 -7.06 8.23
N CYS A 16 2.02 -6.38 7.40
CA CYS A 16 3.32 -5.83 7.80
C CYS A 16 3.15 -4.80 8.92
N ALA A 17 2.22 -3.85 8.79
CA ALA A 17 1.95 -2.87 9.85
C ALA A 17 1.51 -3.53 11.16
N ALA A 18 0.57 -4.49 11.10
CA ALA A 18 0.10 -5.22 12.27
C ALA A 18 1.21 -6.05 12.95
N SER A 19 2.22 -6.49 12.20
CA SER A 19 3.38 -7.19 12.76
C SER A 19 4.37 -6.25 13.47
N ILE A 20 4.38 -4.96 13.13
CA ILE A 20 5.24 -3.94 13.73
C ILE A 20 4.59 -3.40 15.01
N ASP A 21 3.31 -3.02 14.94
CA ASP A 21 2.51 -2.62 16.10
C ASP A 21 1.06 -3.10 15.93
N PRO A 22 0.62 -4.11 16.71
CA PRO A 22 -0.72 -4.68 16.63
C PRO A 22 -1.86 -3.69 16.93
N ARG A 23 -1.56 -2.51 17.48
CA ARG A 23 -2.57 -1.48 17.79
C ARG A 23 -2.90 -0.60 16.60
N LEU A 24 -2.11 -0.67 15.52
CA LEU A 24 -2.36 0.10 14.30
C LEU A 24 -3.62 -0.41 13.61
N THR A 25 -4.46 0.53 13.22
CA THR A 25 -5.67 0.31 12.45
C THR A 25 -5.38 0.30 10.96
N GLY A 26 -6.35 -0.13 10.15
CA GLY A 26 -6.24 -0.05 8.70
C GLY A 26 -6.09 1.38 8.18
N ASP A 27 -6.65 2.36 8.89
CA ASP A 27 -6.57 3.77 8.52
C ASP A 27 -5.19 4.36 8.83
N ASP A 28 -4.55 3.91 9.92
CA ASP A 28 -3.19 4.31 10.30
C ASP A 28 -2.16 3.92 9.23
N VAL A 29 -2.38 2.80 8.54
CA VAL A 29 -1.55 2.35 7.41
C VAL A 29 -1.61 3.30 6.21
N LEU A 30 -2.67 4.12 6.10
CA LEU A 30 -2.80 5.14 5.06
C LEU A 30 -2.05 6.44 5.41
N GLN A 31 -1.55 6.56 6.65
CA GLN A 31 -0.80 7.70 7.16
C GLN A 31 0.52 7.24 7.82
N PRO A 32 1.37 6.44 7.14
CA PRO A 32 2.51 5.79 7.79
C PRO A 32 3.56 6.77 8.35
N HIS A 33 3.55 8.02 7.89
CA HIS A 33 4.42 9.09 8.38
C HIS A 33 4.10 9.53 9.82
N ASP A 34 2.88 9.29 10.30
CA ASP A 34 2.47 9.60 11.68
C ASP A 34 2.98 8.57 12.69
N PHE A 35 3.53 7.45 12.19
CA PHE A 35 4.00 6.32 12.99
C PHE A 35 5.48 6.06 12.71
N PRO A 36 6.40 6.62 13.53
CA PRO A 36 7.85 6.48 13.32
C PRO A 36 8.34 5.03 13.21
N GLN A 37 7.64 4.09 13.86
CA GLN A 37 7.92 2.66 13.77
C GLN A 37 7.65 2.07 12.38
N LEU A 38 6.63 2.55 11.67
CA LEU A 38 6.36 2.15 10.29
C LEU A 38 7.39 2.75 9.34
N ALA A 39 7.64 4.06 9.47
CA ALA A 39 8.59 4.79 8.62
C ALA A 39 10.02 4.24 8.69
N ARG A 40 10.40 3.60 9.81
CA ARG A 40 11.73 2.99 10.00
C ARG A 40 11.81 1.52 9.58
N ASP A 41 10.70 0.86 9.31
CA ASP A 41 10.68 -0.56 8.96
C ASP A 41 10.89 -0.75 7.46
N ALA A 42 11.99 -1.42 7.09
CA ALA A 42 12.38 -1.60 5.70
C ALA A 42 11.41 -2.50 4.91
N VAL A 43 10.82 -3.50 5.57
CA VAL A 43 9.89 -4.43 4.93
C VAL A 43 8.59 -3.69 4.63
N PHE A 44 8.03 -2.99 5.61
CA PHE A 44 6.84 -2.18 5.44
C PHE A 44 7.02 -1.16 4.30
N ASN A 45 8.11 -0.38 4.32
CA ASN A 45 8.38 0.63 3.30
C ASN A 45 8.50 0.03 1.89
N HIS A 46 9.11 -1.16 1.76
CA HIS A 46 9.16 -1.86 0.48
C HIS A 46 7.76 -2.23 -0.02
N GLU A 47 6.95 -2.86 0.84
CA GLU A 47 5.61 -3.31 0.46
C GLU A 47 4.66 -2.15 0.16
N ASP A 48 4.77 -1.04 0.90
CA ASP A 48 4.02 0.18 0.66
C ASP A 48 4.43 0.83 -0.68
N GLY A 49 5.74 0.87 -0.98
CA GLY A 49 6.24 1.33 -2.28
C GLY A 49 5.70 0.49 -3.45
N VAL A 50 5.62 -0.83 -3.31
CA VAL A 50 5.01 -1.71 -4.32
C VAL A 50 3.53 -1.39 -4.50
N LEU A 51 2.79 -1.15 -3.42
CA LEU A 51 1.39 -0.74 -3.49
C LEU A 51 1.21 0.59 -4.23
N ALA A 52 2.05 1.59 -3.93
CA ALA A 52 2.06 2.87 -4.61
C ALA A 52 2.33 2.73 -6.12
N GLY A 53 3.26 1.85 -6.50
CA GLY A 53 3.54 1.50 -7.89
C GLY A 53 2.34 0.89 -8.61
N LEU A 54 1.67 -0.09 -7.99
CA LEU A 54 0.46 -0.74 -8.55
C LEU A 54 -0.69 0.25 -8.75
N ARG A 55 -0.93 1.14 -7.76
CA ARG A 55 -1.96 2.19 -7.86
C ARG A 55 -1.64 3.18 -8.96
N SER A 56 -0.37 3.55 -9.12
CA SER A 56 0.09 4.43 -10.21
C SER A 56 -0.13 3.78 -11.59
N ALA A 57 0.16 2.49 -11.72
CA ALA A 57 -0.10 1.74 -12.94
C ALA A 57 -1.60 1.66 -13.27
N ASP A 58 -2.46 1.41 -12.27
CA ASP A 58 -3.92 1.38 -12.46
C ASP A 58 -4.47 2.73 -12.91
N ALA A 59 -4.01 3.82 -12.29
CA ALA A 59 -4.36 5.17 -12.70
C ALA A 59 -3.98 5.46 -14.17
N ALA A 60 -2.77 5.08 -14.58
CA ALA A 60 -2.29 5.25 -15.94
C ALA A 60 -3.09 4.41 -16.96
N VAL A 61 -3.35 3.14 -16.66
CA VAL A 61 -4.16 2.25 -17.53
C VAL A 61 -5.58 2.79 -17.68
N ARG A 62 -6.22 3.19 -16.59
CA ARG A 62 -7.56 3.80 -16.65
C ARG A 62 -7.58 5.08 -17.46
N ALA A 63 -6.56 5.93 -17.34
CA ALA A 63 -6.45 7.15 -18.13
C ALA A 63 -6.30 6.86 -19.63
N LEU A 64 -5.54 5.83 -20.00
CA LEU A 64 -5.41 5.37 -21.39
C LEU A 64 -6.73 4.83 -21.94
N LEU A 65 -7.46 4.03 -21.16
CA LEU A 65 -8.74 3.45 -21.58
C LEU A 65 -9.83 4.51 -21.77
N ARG A 66 -9.83 5.60 -20.99
CA ARG A 66 -10.77 6.72 -21.17
C ARG A 66 -10.50 7.60 -22.39
N ARG A 67 -9.32 7.48 -23.01
CA ARG A 67 -8.92 8.24 -24.20
C ARG A 67 -9.22 7.51 -25.51
N ARG A 68 -9.67 6.26 -25.45
CA ARG A 68 -10.14 5.45 -26.59
C ARG A 68 -11.65 5.50 -26.67
#